data_AF-A0AA96VCA1-F1
#
_entry.id   AF-A0AA96VCA1-F1
#
_cell.length_a   1.000
_cell.length_b   1.000
_cell.length_c   1.000
_cell.angle_alpha   90.00
_cell.angle_beta   90.00
_cell.angle_gamma   90.00
#
_symmetry.space_group_name_H-M   'P 1'
#
loop_
_entity.id
_entity.type
_entity.pdbx_description
1 polymer ?
#
loop_
_entity_poly.entity_id
_entity_poly.type
_entity_poly.pdbx_seq_one_letter_code
_entity_poly.pdbx_strand_id
1 'polypeptide(L)'
;MSIEKRLEEMYKDHEVKPYISPERDLAAWLLEAKPVPKRNMIRLEEGLLAGDIILLWRVNFGTFTTTTPYSKYFEYIYGINGPAHMEKLLADGYVYLESAFDSLDHITSTAKKNILKAEGVTGLSKMKAADLDTALKDHLTEEKLAPYFAVRGYALTEKGRAALDNHPEVIDKHPKKKM
;
A
#
# COMPACT_ATOMS: atom_id res chain seq x y z
N MET A 1 29.07 17.57 17.04
CA MET A 1 28.86 16.81 15.79
C MET A 1 27.53 17.28 15.20
N SER A 2 27.47 17.65 13.92
CA SER A 2 26.20 18.08 13.30
C SER A 2 25.23 16.89 13.18
N ILE A 3 23.94 17.19 12.95
CA ILE A 3 22.92 16.16 12.76
C ILE A 3 23.26 15.28 11.55
N GLU A 4 23.73 15.89 10.47
CA GLU A 4 24.09 15.23 9.20
C GLU A 4 25.24 14.25 9.42
N LYS A 5 26.32 14.69 10.07
CA LYS A 5 27.47 13.82 10.37
C LYS A 5 27.08 12.65 11.27
N ARG A 6 26.12 12.86 12.18
CA ARG A 6 25.59 11.79 13.04
C ARG A 6 24.78 10.77 12.24
N LEU A 7 23.98 11.21 11.26
CA LEU A 7 23.23 10.34 10.36
C LEU A 7 24.17 9.55 9.43
N GLU A 8 25.18 10.20 8.88
CA GLU A 8 26.20 9.56 8.04
C GLU A 8 26.90 8.42 8.79
N GLU A 9 27.36 8.69 10.01
CA GLU A 9 28.00 7.69 10.87
C GLU A 9 27.04 6.55 11.25
N MET A 10 25.79 6.88 11.59
CA MET A 10 24.75 5.91 11.98
C MET A 10 24.44 4.90 10.88
N TYR A 11 24.46 5.34 9.63
CA TYR A 11 24.10 4.53 8.47
C TYR A 11 25.28 4.19 7.57
N LYS A 12 26.53 4.43 8.01
CA LYS A 12 27.74 4.31 7.17
C LYS A 12 27.85 2.94 6.49
N ASP A 13 27.49 1.88 7.21
CA ASP A 13 27.63 0.49 6.77
C ASP A 13 26.36 -0.06 6.09
N HIS A 14 25.33 0.77 5.86
CA HIS A 14 24.14 0.36 5.12
C HIS A 14 24.41 0.42 3.63
N GLU A 15 24.06 -0.66 2.92
CA GLU A 15 24.17 -0.73 1.46
C GLU A 15 23.30 0.34 0.79
N VAL A 16 22.03 0.44 1.21
CA VAL A 16 21.13 1.52 0.83
C VAL A 16 20.92 2.45 2.03
N LYS A 17 21.09 3.76 1.84
CA LYS A 17 20.80 4.72 2.91
C LYS A 17 19.29 4.80 3.13
N PRO A 18 18.79 4.68 4.38
CA PRO A 18 17.38 4.83 4.66
C PRO A 18 16.85 6.19 4.21
N TYR A 19 15.64 6.20 3.67
CA TYR A 19 14.85 7.39 3.58
C TYR A 19 14.54 7.95 4.99
N ILE A 20 14.73 9.24 5.13
CA ILE A 20 14.39 10.02 6.31
C ILE A 20 13.53 11.17 5.82
N SER A 21 12.32 11.31 6.36
CA SER A 21 11.44 12.38 5.92
C SER A 21 12.06 13.75 6.18
N PRO A 22 11.98 14.71 5.24
CA PRO A 22 12.42 16.09 5.48
C PRO A 22 11.62 16.77 6.60
N GLU A 23 10.43 16.24 6.92
CA GLU A 23 9.57 16.74 8.00
C GLU A 23 9.87 16.09 9.36
N ARG A 24 10.81 15.13 9.42
CA ARG A 24 11.16 14.45 10.67
C ARG A 24 11.89 15.42 11.59
N ASP A 25 11.44 15.51 12.84
CA ASP A 25 12.20 16.17 13.89
C ASP A 25 13.43 15.32 14.24
N LEU A 26 14.54 15.61 13.55
CA LEU A 26 15.79 14.90 13.72
C LEU A 26 16.41 15.15 15.09
N ALA A 27 16.23 16.35 15.65
CA ALA A 27 16.79 16.68 16.95
C ALA A 27 16.15 15.84 18.04
N ALA A 28 14.81 15.78 18.09
CA ALA A 28 14.08 14.95 19.04
C ALA A 28 14.30 13.45 18.78
N TRP A 29 14.22 13.00 17.52
CA TRP A 29 14.41 11.60 17.18
C TRP A 29 15.81 11.09 17.55
N LEU A 30 16.84 11.93 17.39
CA LEU A 30 18.21 11.57 17.72
C LEU A 30 18.48 11.44 19.24
N LEU A 31 17.57 11.86 20.13
CA LEU A 31 17.73 11.64 21.57
C LEU A 31 17.51 10.16 21.95
N GLU A 32 16.54 9.51 21.33
CA GLU A 32 16.17 8.10 21.58
C GLU A 32 16.38 7.21 20.36
N ALA A 33 17.29 7.62 19.47
CA ALA A 33 17.41 7.11 18.10
C ALA A 33 17.29 5.58 18.03
N LYS A 34 16.22 5.12 17.38
CA LYS A 34 16.08 3.74 16.94
C LYS A 34 16.41 3.70 15.45
N PRO A 35 17.67 3.41 15.08
CA PRO A 35 18.08 3.42 13.69
C PRO A 35 17.33 2.36 12.90
N VAL A 36 17.13 2.63 11.60
CA VAL A 36 16.61 1.63 10.67
C VAL A 36 17.58 0.44 10.64
N PRO A 37 17.11 -0.80 10.90
CA PRO A 37 17.98 -1.97 10.92
C PRO A 37 18.70 -2.16 9.58
N LYS A 38 20.02 -2.41 9.61
CA LYS A 38 20.84 -2.64 8.42
C LYS A 38 20.26 -3.68 7.47
N ARG A 39 19.75 -4.79 8.03
CA ARG A 39 19.12 -5.87 7.24
C ARG A 39 17.96 -5.43 6.35
N ASN A 40 17.24 -4.36 6.73
CA ASN A 40 16.10 -3.88 5.95
C ASN A 40 16.53 -3.02 4.76
N MET A 41 17.80 -2.62 4.74
CA MET A 41 18.41 -1.79 3.69
C MET A 41 19.43 -2.55 2.84
N ILE A 42 19.32 -3.89 2.82
CA ILE A 42 20.05 -4.77 1.91
C ILE A 42 19.07 -5.13 0.79
N ARG A 43 19.54 -5.11 -0.47
CA ARG A 43 18.72 -5.49 -1.62
C ARG A 43 18.54 -7.01 -1.67
N LEU A 44 17.31 -7.43 -1.97
CA LEU A 44 16.93 -8.82 -2.21
C LEU A 44 17.20 -9.19 -3.69
N GLU A 45 16.98 -10.46 -4.07
CA GLU A 45 17.34 -11.01 -5.38
C GLU A 45 16.71 -10.23 -6.55
N GLU A 46 15.51 -9.66 -6.37
CA GLU A 46 14.78 -8.85 -7.34
C GLU A 46 15.11 -7.34 -7.26
N GLY A 47 16.12 -6.95 -6.47
CA GLY A 47 16.50 -5.56 -6.24
C GLY A 47 15.56 -4.78 -5.30
N LEU A 48 14.59 -5.48 -4.70
CA LEU A 48 13.64 -4.97 -3.72
C LEU A 48 14.29 -4.83 -2.34
N LEU A 49 13.76 -3.94 -1.51
CA LEU A 49 14.09 -3.86 -0.08
C LEU A 49 13.04 -4.59 0.76
N ALA A 50 13.37 -4.88 2.01
CA ALA A 50 12.42 -5.46 2.95
C ALA A 50 11.14 -4.61 3.10
N GLY A 51 11.26 -3.28 2.96
CA GLY A 51 10.11 -2.37 2.96
C GLY A 51 9.15 -2.59 1.79
N ASP A 52 9.68 -2.93 0.61
CA ASP A 52 8.89 -3.22 -0.58
C ASP A 52 8.09 -4.50 -0.39
N ILE A 53 8.71 -5.55 0.17
CA ILE A 53 8.02 -6.80 0.50
C ILE A 53 6.88 -6.55 1.49
N ILE A 54 7.06 -5.66 2.47
CA ILE A 54 5.98 -5.28 3.39
C ILE A 54 4.88 -4.48 2.69
N LEU A 55 5.19 -3.63 1.70
CA LEU A 55 4.16 -2.99 0.88
C LEU A 55 3.35 -4.03 0.12
N LEU A 56 4.02 -4.99 -0.55
CA LEU A 56 3.34 -6.08 -1.26
C LEU A 56 2.48 -6.92 -0.31
N TRP A 57 2.97 -7.20 0.90
CA TRP A 57 2.21 -7.91 1.92
C TRP A 57 0.95 -7.12 2.36
N ARG A 58 1.05 -5.80 2.50
CA ARG A 58 -0.10 -4.93 2.83
C ARG A 58 -1.13 -4.90 1.70
N VAL A 59 -0.67 -4.88 0.46
CA VAL A 59 -1.52 -4.98 -0.73
C VAL A 59 -2.22 -6.34 -0.80
N ASN A 60 -1.53 -7.42 -0.46
CA ASN A 60 -2.09 -8.78 -0.45
C ASN A 60 -3.30 -8.97 0.48
N PHE A 61 -3.49 -8.08 1.47
CA PHE A 61 -4.70 -8.09 2.30
C PHE A 61 -5.96 -7.58 1.60
N GLY A 62 -5.85 -7.02 0.39
CA GLY A 62 -7.00 -6.53 -0.38
C GLY A 62 -7.70 -5.32 0.26
N THR A 63 -7.01 -4.58 1.14
CA THR A 63 -7.56 -3.41 1.84
C THR A 63 -6.75 -2.13 1.59
N PHE A 64 -5.64 -2.22 0.86
CA PHE A 64 -4.77 -1.10 0.58
C PHE A 64 -5.23 -0.40 -0.70
N THR A 65 -5.49 0.90 -0.61
CA THR A 65 -6.12 1.70 -1.68
C THR A 65 -5.32 2.98 -1.97
N THR A 66 -5.67 3.68 -3.04
CA THR A 66 -5.10 5.00 -3.41
C THR A 66 -5.26 6.07 -2.32
N THR A 67 -6.14 5.87 -1.34
CA THR A 67 -6.40 6.79 -0.23
C THR A 67 -5.87 6.28 1.11
N THR A 68 -5.28 5.08 1.14
CA THR A 68 -4.79 4.48 2.39
C THR A 68 -3.55 5.24 2.89
N PRO A 69 -3.56 5.75 4.14
CA PRO A 69 -2.38 6.40 4.71
C PRO A 69 -1.28 5.37 4.98
N TYR A 70 -0.04 5.73 4.62
CA TYR A 70 1.12 4.90 4.88
C TYR A 70 1.48 4.93 6.36
N SER A 71 1.67 3.74 6.93
CA SER A 71 2.07 3.61 8.32
C SER A 71 3.51 4.08 8.54
N LYS A 72 3.77 4.72 9.69
CA LYS A 72 5.11 5.24 10.04
C LYS A 72 6.22 4.17 10.02
N TYR A 73 5.91 2.89 10.20
CA TYR A 73 6.93 1.85 10.15
C TYR A 73 7.65 1.76 8.81
N PHE A 74 7.05 2.20 7.70
CA PHE A 74 7.74 2.23 6.40
C PHE A 74 9.00 3.11 6.45
N GLU A 75 8.90 4.26 7.10
CA GLU A 75 10.05 5.13 7.34
C GLU A 75 10.90 4.65 8.52
N TYR A 76 10.28 4.41 9.69
CA TYR A 76 11.00 4.21 10.95
C TYR A 76 11.63 2.81 11.09
N ILE A 77 11.06 1.79 10.46
CA ILE A 77 11.54 0.41 10.54
C ILE A 77 12.16 -0.03 9.22
N TYR A 78 11.56 0.34 8.10
CA TYR A 78 12.00 -0.14 6.78
C TYR A 78 12.80 0.88 5.98
N GLY A 79 12.90 2.13 6.42
CA GLY A 79 13.73 3.14 5.77
C GLY A 79 13.32 3.46 4.34
N ILE A 80 12.04 3.31 3.98
CA ILE A 80 11.53 3.63 2.65
C ILE A 80 10.51 4.76 2.69
N ASN A 81 10.46 5.52 1.59
CA ASN A 81 9.34 6.43 1.32
C ASN A 81 8.19 5.61 0.73
N GLY A 82 7.21 5.24 1.56
CA GLY A 82 6.11 4.35 1.18
C GLY A 82 5.43 4.73 -0.15
N PRO A 83 4.93 5.98 -0.31
CA PRO A 83 4.37 6.46 -1.57
C PRO A 83 5.29 6.27 -2.79
N ALA A 84 6.53 6.76 -2.72
CA ALA A 84 7.46 6.67 -3.86
C ALA A 84 7.82 5.22 -4.22
N HIS A 85 7.91 4.35 -3.21
CA HIS A 85 8.14 2.92 -3.43
C HIS A 85 6.90 2.22 -4.02
N MET A 86 5.67 2.62 -3.64
CA MET A 86 4.46 2.10 -4.29
C MET A 86 4.41 2.49 -5.78
N GLU A 87 4.74 3.74 -6.11
CA GLU A 87 4.84 4.20 -7.50
C GLU A 87 5.86 3.36 -8.30
N LYS A 88 7.00 3.04 -7.69
CA LYS A 88 7.98 2.15 -8.29
C LYS A 88 7.44 0.72 -8.48
N LEU A 89 6.75 0.16 -7.48
CA LEU A 89 6.17 -1.18 -7.58
C LEU A 89 5.10 -1.28 -8.66
N LEU A 90 4.34 -0.21 -8.90
CA LEU A 90 3.43 -0.09 -10.04
C LEU A 90 4.20 -0.09 -11.36
N ALA A 91 5.21 0.79 -11.49
CA ALA A 91 6.01 0.92 -12.70
C ALA A 91 6.75 -0.37 -13.06
N ASP A 92 7.26 -1.07 -12.06
CA ASP A 92 7.99 -2.33 -12.22
C ASP A 92 7.07 -3.56 -12.35
N GLY A 93 5.75 -3.36 -12.33
CA GLY A 93 4.75 -4.41 -12.57
C GLY A 93 4.59 -5.42 -11.44
N TYR A 94 4.88 -5.06 -10.19
CA TYR A 94 4.58 -5.90 -9.01
C TYR A 94 3.13 -5.68 -8.51
N VAL A 95 2.62 -4.47 -8.69
CA VAL A 95 1.29 -4.05 -8.28
C VAL A 95 0.59 -3.44 -9.49
N TYR A 96 -0.74 -3.54 -9.54
CA TYR A 96 -1.57 -2.77 -10.46
C TYR A 96 -2.71 -2.07 -9.71
N LEU A 97 -3.24 -1.01 -10.31
CA LEU A 97 -4.47 -0.37 -9.86
C LEU A 97 -5.65 -1.16 -10.38
N GLU A 98 -6.55 -1.53 -9.48
CA GLU A 98 -7.80 -2.19 -9.83
C GLU A 98 -8.68 -1.29 -10.71
N SER A 99 -9.59 -1.93 -11.47
CA SER A 99 -10.66 -1.21 -12.14
C SER A 99 -11.69 -0.66 -11.13
N ALA A 100 -12.61 0.18 -11.57
CA ALA A 100 -13.76 0.60 -10.76
C ALA A 100 -14.62 -0.61 -10.35
N PHE A 101 -14.88 -1.56 -11.25
CA PHE A 101 -15.61 -2.78 -10.89
C PHE A 101 -14.88 -3.64 -9.85
N ASP A 102 -13.57 -3.79 -9.98
CA ASP A 102 -12.77 -4.55 -9.03
C ASP A 102 -12.65 -3.81 -7.68
N SER A 103 -12.69 -2.48 -7.70
CA SER A 103 -12.64 -1.62 -6.51
C SER A 103 -13.98 -1.47 -5.77
N LEU A 104 -15.04 -2.21 -6.14
CA LEU A 104 -16.35 -2.06 -5.53
C LEU A 104 -16.36 -2.39 -4.03
N ASP A 105 -15.46 -3.25 -3.55
CA ASP A 105 -15.33 -3.57 -2.12
C ASP A 105 -14.83 -2.39 -1.28
N HIS A 106 -14.34 -1.33 -1.92
CA HIS A 106 -13.85 -0.12 -1.25
C HIS A 106 -14.90 0.99 -1.14
N ILE A 107 -16.12 0.76 -1.59
CA ILE A 107 -17.23 1.70 -1.43
C ILE A 107 -18.40 1.07 -0.68
N THR A 108 -19.14 1.91 0.06
CA THR A 108 -20.25 1.43 0.89
C THR A 108 -21.44 0.95 0.04
N SER A 109 -22.26 0.07 0.61
CA SER A 109 -23.53 -0.32 -0.02
C SER A 109 -24.43 0.88 -0.34
N THR A 110 -24.38 1.94 0.48
CA THR A 110 -25.12 3.19 0.24
C THR A 110 -24.61 3.90 -1.02
N ALA A 111 -23.29 3.98 -1.20
CA ALA A 111 -22.70 4.57 -2.41
C ALA A 111 -23.11 3.77 -3.67
N LYS A 112 -23.01 2.44 -3.62
CA LYS A 112 -23.45 1.54 -4.70
C LYS A 112 -24.92 1.78 -5.09
N LYS A 113 -25.82 1.90 -4.09
CA LYS A 113 -27.25 2.23 -4.31
C LYS A 113 -27.44 3.60 -4.95
N ASN A 114 -26.67 4.61 -4.55
CA ASN A 114 -26.77 5.95 -5.12
C ASN A 114 -26.36 5.98 -6.59
N ILE A 115 -25.32 5.23 -6.97
CA ILE A 115 -24.87 5.08 -8.36
C ILE A 115 -25.98 4.43 -9.21
N LEU A 116 -26.50 3.28 -8.78
CA LEU A 116 -27.60 2.59 -9.46
C LEU A 116 -28.84 3.48 -9.62
N LYS A 117 -29.17 4.27 -8.59
CA LYS A 117 -30.29 5.22 -8.65
C LYS A 117 -30.04 6.35 -9.66
N ALA A 118 -28.81 6.83 -9.80
CA ALA A 118 -28.44 7.85 -10.79
C ALA A 118 -28.62 7.32 -12.23
N GLU A 119 -28.38 6.03 -12.45
CA GLU A 119 -28.66 5.34 -13.72
C GLU A 119 -30.14 4.90 -13.87
N GLY A 120 -31.03 5.28 -12.95
CA GLY A 120 -32.47 5.02 -13.05
C GLY A 120 -32.93 3.64 -12.58
N VAL A 121 -32.06 2.85 -11.93
CA VAL A 121 -32.42 1.53 -11.40
C VAL A 121 -33.33 1.67 -10.18
N THR A 122 -34.42 0.89 -10.14
CA THR A 122 -35.42 0.90 -9.07
C THR A 122 -35.36 -0.38 -8.22
N GLY A 123 -36.08 -0.44 -7.10
CA GLY A 123 -36.13 -1.66 -6.26
C GLY A 123 -34.94 -1.90 -5.32
N LEU A 124 -34.08 -0.90 -5.11
CA LEU A 124 -32.80 -1.02 -4.39
C LEU A 124 -32.89 -1.27 -2.87
N SER A 125 -34.06 -1.05 -2.25
CA SER A 125 -34.20 -1.10 -0.79
C SER A 125 -34.00 -2.50 -0.21
N LYS A 126 -34.31 -3.55 -0.97
CA LYS A 126 -34.22 -4.96 -0.55
C LYS A 126 -32.92 -5.66 -0.94
N MET A 127 -32.08 -5.03 -1.77
CA MET A 127 -30.84 -5.63 -2.28
C MET A 127 -29.78 -5.76 -1.19
N LYS A 128 -29.12 -6.93 -1.13
CA LYS A 128 -27.92 -7.20 -0.34
C LYS A 128 -26.67 -6.71 -1.08
N ALA A 129 -25.52 -6.70 -0.40
CA ALA A 129 -24.26 -6.22 -0.96
C ALA A 129 -23.89 -6.92 -2.29
N ALA A 130 -23.95 -8.25 -2.34
CA ALA A 130 -23.65 -9.02 -3.56
C ALA A 130 -24.63 -8.74 -4.71
N ASP A 131 -25.90 -8.47 -4.39
CA ASP A 131 -26.92 -8.10 -5.40
C ASP A 131 -26.62 -6.72 -6.00
N LEU A 132 -26.06 -5.79 -5.21
CA LEU A 132 -25.67 -4.46 -5.68
C LEU A 132 -24.50 -4.52 -6.66
N ASP A 133 -23.52 -5.38 -6.40
CA ASP A 133 -22.36 -5.54 -7.29
C ASP A 133 -22.75 -6.17 -8.62
N THR A 134 -23.64 -7.16 -8.56
CA THR A 134 -24.23 -7.77 -9.77
C THR A 134 -25.02 -6.72 -10.56
N ALA A 135 -25.91 -5.96 -9.90
CA ALA A 135 -26.69 -4.91 -10.55
C ALA A 135 -25.81 -3.82 -11.17
N LEU A 136 -24.70 -3.44 -10.52
CA LEU A 136 -23.77 -2.47 -11.10
C LEU A 136 -23.13 -3.00 -12.39
N LYS A 137 -22.73 -4.28 -12.41
CA LYS A 137 -22.15 -4.94 -13.59
C LYS A 137 -23.16 -5.12 -14.73
N ASP A 138 -24.43 -5.36 -14.40
CA ASP A 138 -25.49 -5.54 -15.40
C ASP A 138 -25.94 -4.22 -16.04
N HIS A 139 -25.85 -3.11 -15.32
CA HIS A 139 -26.39 -1.81 -15.76
C HIS A 139 -25.34 -0.80 -16.24
N LEU A 140 -24.08 -0.94 -15.85
CA LEU A 140 -23.01 0.01 -16.19
C LEU A 140 -21.87 -0.66 -16.94
N THR A 141 -21.11 0.15 -17.69
CA THR A 141 -19.78 -0.22 -18.18
C THR A 141 -18.70 0.36 -17.26
N GLU A 142 -17.46 -0.07 -17.44
CA GLU A 142 -16.31 0.44 -16.69
C GLU A 142 -16.16 1.95 -16.85
N GLU A 143 -16.32 2.46 -18.09
CA GLU A 143 -16.22 3.89 -18.41
C GLU A 143 -17.33 4.72 -17.77
N LYS A 144 -18.51 4.14 -17.59
CA LYS A 144 -19.64 4.79 -16.90
C LYS A 144 -19.48 4.75 -15.38
N LEU A 145 -18.96 3.66 -14.83
CA LEU A 145 -18.81 3.50 -13.39
C LEU A 145 -17.63 4.32 -12.85
N ALA A 146 -16.50 4.33 -13.55
CA ALA A 146 -15.25 4.91 -13.09
C ALA A 146 -15.35 6.37 -12.60
N PRO A 147 -16.14 7.27 -13.21
CA PRO A 147 -16.30 8.65 -12.74
C PRO A 147 -17.05 8.80 -11.40
N TYR A 148 -17.83 7.80 -10.96
CA TYR A 148 -18.64 7.92 -9.74
C TYR A 148 -17.82 7.93 -8.45
N PHE A 149 -16.61 7.38 -8.47
CA PHE A 149 -15.70 7.40 -7.32
C PHE A 149 -14.24 7.27 -7.77
N ALA A 150 -13.34 7.94 -7.08
CA ALA A 150 -11.91 7.98 -7.43
C ALA A 150 -11.04 6.93 -6.71
N VAL A 151 -11.52 6.36 -5.60
CA VAL A 151 -10.75 5.35 -4.85
C VAL A 151 -10.54 4.10 -5.71
N ARG A 152 -9.31 3.60 -5.74
CA ARG A 152 -8.96 2.34 -6.39
C ARG A 152 -8.18 1.46 -5.43
N GLY A 153 -8.44 0.17 -5.47
CA GLY A 153 -7.64 -0.83 -4.78
C GLY A 153 -6.30 -1.02 -5.48
N TYR A 154 -5.32 -1.43 -4.69
CA TYR A 154 -4.09 -2.00 -5.21
C TYR A 154 -4.20 -3.52 -5.16
N ALA A 155 -3.77 -4.19 -6.22
CA ALA A 155 -3.72 -5.64 -6.28
C ALA A 155 -2.35 -6.12 -6.78
N LEU A 156 -1.94 -7.31 -6.32
CA LEU A 156 -0.69 -7.91 -6.75
C LEU A 156 -0.81 -8.50 -8.16
N THR A 157 0.23 -8.30 -8.97
CA THR A 157 0.43 -9.12 -10.17
C THR A 157 0.98 -10.51 -9.78
N GLU A 158 1.13 -11.42 -10.75
CA GLU A 158 1.84 -12.69 -10.51
C GLU A 158 3.27 -12.44 -10.03
N LYS A 159 3.95 -11.44 -10.60
CA LYS A 159 5.29 -11.01 -10.19
C LYS A 159 5.30 -10.51 -8.74
N GLY A 160 4.29 -9.71 -8.35
CA GLY A 160 4.09 -9.26 -6.97
C GLY A 160 3.92 -10.41 -5.98
N ARG A 161 3.08 -11.40 -6.32
CA ARG A 161 2.88 -12.59 -5.50
C ARG A 161 4.15 -13.42 -5.38
N ALA A 162 4.85 -13.67 -6.48
CA ALA A 162 6.11 -14.42 -6.46
C ALA A 162 7.16 -13.77 -5.56
N ALA A 163 7.35 -12.45 -5.66
CA ALA A 163 8.27 -11.72 -4.78
C ALA A 163 7.87 -11.81 -3.30
N LEU A 164 6.57 -11.81 -3.00
CA LEU A 164 6.08 -11.98 -1.64
C LEU A 164 6.36 -13.39 -1.10
N ASP A 165 6.10 -14.42 -1.92
CA ASP A 165 6.27 -15.84 -1.58
C ASP A 165 7.74 -16.25 -1.43
N ASN A 166 8.65 -15.58 -2.16
CA ASN A 166 10.09 -15.79 -2.08
C ASN A 166 10.72 -15.24 -0.78
N HIS A 167 10.04 -14.36 -0.07
CA HIS A 167 10.58 -13.63 1.09
C HIS A 167 9.74 -13.74 2.38
N PRO A 168 9.34 -14.95 2.82
CA PRO A 168 8.53 -15.14 4.02
C PRO A 168 9.24 -14.64 5.28
N GLU A 169 10.59 -14.67 5.32
CA GLU A 169 11.40 -14.23 6.45
C GLU A 169 11.28 -12.74 6.74
N VAL A 170 10.96 -11.90 5.74
CA VAL A 170 10.73 -10.48 5.92
C VAL A 170 9.39 -10.25 6.64
N ILE A 171 8.37 -11.00 6.24
CA ILE A 171 7.02 -10.95 6.80
C ILE A 171 7.03 -11.46 8.24
N ASP A 172 7.74 -12.55 8.52
CA ASP A 172 7.81 -13.14 9.86
C ASP A 172 8.51 -12.26 10.88
N LYS A 173 9.46 -11.43 10.42
CA LYS A 173 10.13 -10.43 11.25
C LYS A 173 9.33 -9.13 11.41
N HIS A 174 8.24 -8.95 10.65
CA HIS A 174 7.37 -7.79 10.81
C HIS A 174 6.62 -7.87 12.15
N PRO A 175 6.54 -6.78 12.94
CA PRO A 175 5.75 -6.76 14.16
C PRO A 175 4.26 -6.98 13.86
N LYS A 176 3.78 -8.21 14.09
CA LYS A 176 2.37 -8.56 13.99
C LYS A 176 1.71 -8.27 15.33
N LYS A 177 0.54 -7.61 15.33
CA LYS A 177 -0.25 -7.46 16.55
C LYS A 177 -0.58 -8.87 17.06
N LYS A 178 -0.19 -9.20 18.29
CA LYS A 178 -0.67 -10.43 18.92
C LYS A 178 -2.20 -10.31 19.02
N MET A 179 -2.91 -11.28 18.45
CA MET A 179 -4.35 -11.42 18.64
C MET A 179 -4.64 -11.80 20.08
#